data_AF-A0A967LVH4-F1
#
_entry.id   AF-A0A967LVH4-F1
#
_cell.length_a   1.000
_cell.length_b   1.000
_cell.length_c   1.000
_cell.angle_alpha   90.00
_cell.angle_beta   90.00
_cell.angle_gamma   90.00
#
_symmetry.space_group_name_H-M   'P 1'
#
loop_
_entity.id
_entity.type
_entity.pdbx_description
1 polymer ?
#
loop_
_entity_poly.entity_id
_entity_poly.type
_entity_poly.pdbx_seq_one_letter_code
_entity_poly.pdbx_strand_id
1 'polypeptide(L)'
;MSKDKISAGLQDALNFPLIGALLGRRSRRFFMGGEIPDGVFTYTSSHKPVPLSDLEKMLVVSACGGNTSWHHMIFRGDRYAPHLANYS
;
A
#
# COMPACT_ATOMS: atom_id res chain seq x y z
N MET A 1 -21.94 20.86 15.54
CA MET A 1 -21.17 19.76 14.91
C MET A 1 -19.79 19.78 15.52
N SER A 2 -19.39 18.69 16.19
CA SER A 2 -18.06 18.57 16.81
C SER A 2 -16.99 18.87 15.76
N LYS A 3 -16.07 19.79 16.06
CA LYS A 3 -14.85 19.97 15.26
C LYS A 3 -14.01 18.72 15.50
N ASP A 4 -14.19 17.70 14.68
CA ASP A 4 -13.33 16.54 14.71
C ASP A 4 -11.89 17.02 14.48
N LYS A 5 -11.07 16.91 15.51
CA LYS A 5 -9.65 17.26 15.44
C LYS A 5 -9.03 16.35 14.38
N ILE A 6 -8.70 16.93 13.23
CA ILE A 6 -7.92 16.27 12.18
C ILE A 6 -6.64 15.74 12.85
N SER A 7 -6.35 14.44 12.68
CA SER A 7 -5.16 13.83 13.27
C SER A 7 -3.90 14.54 12.78
N ALA A 8 -2.88 14.63 13.64
CA ALA A 8 -1.62 15.29 13.28
C ALA A 8 -1.04 14.73 11.97
N GLY A 9 -1.03 13.40 11.81
CA GLY A 9 -0.54 12.76 10.59
C GLY A 9 -1.35 13.10 9.33
N LEU A 10 -2.67 13.33 9.43
CA LEU A 10 -3.46 13.78 8.28
C LEU A 10 -3.18 15.25 7.95
N GLN A 11 -2.97 16.10 8.95
CA GLN A 11 -2.52 17.49 8.71
C GLN A 11 -1.14 17.51 8.04
N ASP A 12 -0.23 16.65 8.47
CA ASP A 12 1.10 16.52 7.86
C ASP A 12 1.00 16.06 6.41
N ALA A 13 0.14 15.08 6.11
CA ALA A 13 -0.09 14.58 4.75
C ALA A 13 -0.65 15.67 3.81
N LEU A 14 -1.58 16.50 4.29
CA LEU A 14 -2.17 17.60 3.51
C LEU A 14 -1.17 18.72 3.21
N ASN A 15 -0.21 18.94 4.11
CA ASN A 15 0.82 19.98 3.96
C ASN A 15 2.13 19.46 3.33
N PHE A 16 2.17 18.19 2.94
CA PHE A 16 3.39 17.57 2.45
C PHE A 16 3.76 18.09 1.04
N PRO A 17 4.98 18.64 0.83
CA PRO A 17 5.33 19.30 -0.42
C PRO A 17 5.50 18.29 -1.56
N LEU A 18 4.96 18.63 -2.74
CA LEU A 18 5.00 17.78 -3.94
C LEU A 18 6.43 17.34 -4.32
N ILE A 19 7.39 18.27 -4.34
CA ILE A 19 8.79 17.95 -4.68
C ILE A 19 9.39 16.97 -3.67
N GLY A 20 9.06 17.12 -2.38
CA GLY A 20 9.45 16.17 -1.35
C GLY A 20 8.86 14.78 -1.57
N ALA A 21 7.60 14.69 -2.00
CA ALA A 21 6.96 13.43 -2.35
C ALA A 21 7.62 12.73 -3.54
N LEU A 22 7.91 13.48 -4.60
CA LEU A 22 8.50 12.93 -5.81
C LEU A 22 9.91 12.39 -5.55
N LEU A 23 10.76 13.16 -4.87
CA LEU A 23 12.15 12.78 -4.60
C LEU A 23 12.27 11.75 -3.46
N GLY A 24 11.37 11.78 -2.49
CA GLY A 24 11.35 10.84 -1.36
C GLY A 24 10.73 9.48 -1.66
N ARG A 25 10.02 9.34 -2.80
CA ARG A 25 9.33 8.10 -3.15
C ARG A 25 10.33 6.96 -3.38
N ARG A 26 10.28 5.94 -2.53
CA ARG A 26 11.04 4.69 -2.69
C ARG A 26 10.10 3.52 -2.90
N SER A 27 10.30 2.75 -3.97
CA SER A 27 9.60 1.49 -4.15
C SER A 27 10.05 0.48 -3.10
N ARG A 28 9.25 0.29 -2.04
CA ARG A 28 9.42 -0.79 -1.07
C ARG A 28 8.68 -2.02 -1.60
N ARG A 29 9.41 -3.12 -1.81
CA ARG A 29 8.91 -4.32 -2.52
C ARG A 29 8.56 -5.47 -1.60
N PHE A 30 8.76 -5.32 -0.30
CA PHE A 30 8.37 -6.31 0.70
C PHE A 30 7.85 -5.61 1.95
N PHE A 31 6.65 -5.96 2.39
CA PHE A 31 5.94 -5.31 3.49
C PHE A 31 6.17 -6.05 4.81
N MET A 32 5.98 -5.34 5.93
CA MET A 32 6.07 -5.92 7.27
C MET A 32 5.01 -7.01 7.44
N GLY A 33 5.41 -8.18 7.94
CA GLY A 33 4.52 -9.34 8.01
C GLY A 33 4.17 -9.96 6.67
N GLY A 34 4.86 -9.58 5.59
CA GLY A 34 4.71 -10.20 4.27
C GLY A 34 5.38 -11.57 4.19
N GLU A 35 4.96 -12.33 3.18
CA GLU A 35 5.47 -13.66 2.86
C GLU A 35 5.59 -13.84 1.34
N ILE A 36 6.76 -14.29 0.90
CA ILE A 36 7.00 -14.85 -0.44
C ILE A 36 7.13 -16.36 -0.24
N PRO A 37 6.14 -17.18 -0.60
CA PRO A 37 6.20 -18.61 -0.32
C PRO A 37 7.07 -19.37 -1.32
N ASP A 38 7.13 -18.93 -2.58
CA ASP A 38 7.77 -19.70 -3.65
C ASP A 38 8.90 -18.94 -4.36
N GLY A 39 9.84 -19.71 -4.91
CA GLY A 39 10.94 -19.22 -5.73
C GLY A 39 12.25 -18.98 -4.97
N VAL A 40 13.26 -18.46 -5.67
CA VAL A 40 14.60 -18.24 -5.09
C VAL A 40 14.64 -17.13 -4.03
N PHE A 41 13.58 -16.32 -3.96
CA PHE A 41 13.42 -15.23 -2.99
C PHE A 41 12.41 -15.56 -1.89
N THR A 42 12.14 -16.85 -1.63
CA THR A 42 11.28 -17.27 -0.51
C THR A 42 11.77 -16.63 0.79
N TYR A 43 10.88 -15.87 1.42
CA TYR A 43 11.20 -15.12 2.62
C TYR A 43 9.92 -14.80 3.39
N THR A 44 9.98 -14.99 4.70
CA THR A 44 8.92 -14.63 5.64
C THR A 44 9.43 -13.51 6.54
N SER A 45 8.68 -12.42 6.65
CA SER A 45 9.01 -11.34 7.55
C SER A 45 8.99 -11.81 9.01
N SER A 46 9.99 -11.44 9.81
CA SER A 46 10.00 -11.66 11.25
C SER A 46 9.07 -10.72 12.03
N HIS A 47 8.48 -9.73 11.36
CA HIS A 47 7.62 -8.73 11.97
C HIS A 47 6.15 -9.09 11.81
N LYS A 48 5.32 -8.62 12.75
CA LYS A 48 3.86 -8.74 12.61
C LYS A 48 3.34 -7.84 11.47
N PRO A 49 2.27 -8.25 10.76
CA PRO A 49 1.59 -7.38 9.83
C PRO A 49 1.11 -6.10 10.51
N VAL A 50 1.28 -4.96 9.83
CA VAL A 50 0.81 -3.65 10.29
C VAL A 50 -0.25 -3.17 9.29
N PRO A 51 -1.54 -3.44 9.55
CA PRO A 51 -2.61 -3.04 8.64
C PRO A 51 -2.83 -1.53 8.69
N LEU A 52 -3.36 -0.98 7.60
CA LEU A 52 -3.84 0.40 7.56
C LEU A 52 -5.09 0.54 8.44
N SER A 53 -5.17 1.65 9.18
CA SER A 53 -6.41 2.11 9.80
C SER A 53 -7.48 2.40 8.74
N ASP A 54 -8.74 2.53 9.16
CA ASP A 54 -9.82 2.78 8.21
C ASP A 54 -9.69 4.12 7.49
N LEU A 55 -9.19 5.15 8.17
CA LEU A 55 -8.89 6.45 7.57
C LEU A 55 -7.82 6.33 6.47
N GLU A 56 -6.70 5.68 6.77
CA GLU A 56 -5.61 5.48 5.82
C GLU A 56 -6.05 4.63 4.61
N LYS A 57 -6.82 3.58 4.88
CA LYS A 57 -7.39 2.71 3.85
C LYS A 57 -8.30 3.50 2.91
N MET A 58 -9.22 4.29 3.45
CA MET A 58 -10.12 5.12 2.64
C MET A 58 -9.36 6.19 1.86
N LEU A 59 -8.34 6.81 2.46
CA LEU A 59 -7.50 7.78 1.77
C LEU A 59 -6.82 7.17 0.53
N VAL A 60 -6.23 5.97 0.68
CA VAL A 60 -5.60 5.25 -0.44
C VAL A 60 -6.63 4.88 -1.50
N VAL A 61 -7.77 4.31 -1.10
CA VAL A 61 -8.85 3.93 -2.03
C VAL A 61 -9.37 5.14 -2.81
N SER A 62 -9.61 6.27 -2.14
CA SER A 62 -10.05 7.51 -2.80
C SER A 62 -8.98 8.07 -3.74
N ALA A 63 -7.70 8.03 -3.37
CA ALA A 63 -6.61 8.48 -4.24
C ALA A 63 -6.45 7.61 -5.49
N CYS A 64 -6.51 6.28 -5.34
CA CYS A 64 -6.43 5.33 -6.44
C CYS A 64 -7.69 5.37 -7.32
N GLY A 65 -8.87 5.44 -6.72
CA GLY A 65 -10.15 5.44 -7.43
C GLY A 65 -10.47 6.78 -8.10
N GLY A 66 -10.09 7.89 -7.49
CA GLY A 66 -10.45 9.23 -7.95
C GLY A 66 -9.61 9.76 -9.12
N ASN A 67 -8.38 9.26 -9.32
CA ASN A 67 -7.45 9.86 -10.28
C ASN A 67 -7.28 9.07 -11.59
N THR A 68 -7.49 7.74 -11.59
CA THR A 68 -7.18 6.92 -12.77
C THR A 68 -8.33 6.06 -13.27
N SER A 69 -9.40 5.81 -12.49
CA SER A 69 -10.42 4.79 -12.78
C SER A 69 -9.85 3.42 -13.18
N TRP A 70 -8.55 3.20 -12.93
CA TRP A 70 -7.78 2.09 -13.48
C TRP A 70 -7.19 1.32 -12.32
N HIS A 71 -7.74 0.14 -12.09
CA HIS A 71 -7.34 -0.74 -11.00
C HIS A 71 -6.59 -1.95 -11.57
N HIS A 72 -5.26 -1.89 -11.61
CA HIS A 72 -4.44 -3.09 -11.77
C HIS A 72 -4.46 -3.82 -10.42
N MET A 73 -5.42 -4.73 -10.23
CA MET A 73 -5.55 -5.51 -9.00
C MET A 73 -4.34 -6.42 -8.77
N ILE A 74 -4.13 -6.78 -7.50
CA ILE A 74 -3.08 -7.67 -7.00
C ILE A 74 -3.12 -9.01 -7.75
N PHE A 75 -2.07 -9.29 -8.52
CA PHE A 75 -2.04 -10.40 -9.48
C PHE A 75 -1.61 -11.76 -8.90
N ARG A 76 -1.88 -11.97 -7.62
CA ARG A 76 -1.52 -13.22 -6.95
C ARG A 76 -2.73 -13.77 -6.21
N GLY A 77 -3.12 -14.99 -6.56
CA GLY A 77 -4.13 -15.76 -5.88
C GLY A 77 -3.86 -17.25 -6.08
N ASP A 78 -4.22 -18.08 -5.10
CA ASP A 78 -3.91 -19.51 -5.10
C ASP A 78 -4.47 -20.24 -6.33
N ARG A 79 -5.55 -19.71 -6.91
CA ARG A 79 -6.19 -20.24 -8.12
C ARG A 79 -5.32 -20.19 -9.38
N TYR A 80 -4.22 -19.43 -9.39
CA TYR A 80 -3.34 -19.28 -10.56
C TYR A 80 -2.21 -20.33 -10.61
N ALA A 81 -2.08 -21.19 -9.60
CA ALA A 81 -1.13 -22.30 -9.64
C ALA A 81 -1.41 -23.23 -10.84
N PRO A 82 -0.38 -23.73 -11.56
CA PRO A 82 1.06 -23.66 -11.24
C PRO A 82 1.79 -22.49 -11.92
N HIS A 83 1.09 -21.52 -12.50
CA HIS A 83 1.73 -20.44 -13.26
C HIS A 83 2.37 -19.40 -12.33
N LEU A 84 3.48 -18.81 -12.79
CA LEU A 84 4.14 -17.71 -12.08
C LEU A 84 3.18 -16.52 -11.95
N ALA A 85 3.22 -15.85 -10.80
CA ALA A 85 2.44 -14.64 -10.58
C ALA A 85 2.84 -13.57 -11.63
N ASN A 86 1.87 -13.09 -12.39
CA ASN A 86 2.08 -12.10 -13.44
C ASN A 86 1.72 -10.70 -12.93
N TYR A 87 2.71 -9.86 -12.65
CA TYR A 87 2.50 -8.51 -12.10
C TYR A 87 2.39 -7.40 -13.17
N SER A 88 2.09 -7.76 -14.42
CA SER A 88 1.97 -6.84 -15.56
C SER A 88 0.51 -6.48 -15.86
#